data_AF-V6L1I2-F1
#
_entry.id   AF-V6L1I2-F1
#
_cell.length_a   1.000
_cell.length_b   1.000
_cell.length_c   1.000
_cell.angle_alpha   90.00
_cell.angle_beta   90.00
_cell.angle_gamma   90.00
#
_symmetry.space_group_name_H-M   'P 1'
#
loop_
_entity.id
_entity.type
_entity.pdbx_description
1 polymer ?
#
loop_
_entity_poly.entity_id
_entity_poly.type
_entity_poly.pdbx_seq_one_letter_code
_entity_poly.pdbx_strand_id
1 'polypeptide(L)'
;MTADAPAQAASAQASPAVPESRGAWQATHVFYAANPRPLLLQCVRPLMRELDADGLLANWFFINYWLEGPHVRLRVRPASPEAEPEVRRRTEEAVDAFLAERPALYEVDTGFLNEFYNALFDIEFPDAERNPYTDAEGRMNLRPNNSRHAMPYNPEYAKYGGPAGIELAEWHFRYSSELVLDAFRSKNLHLRTVLLGTSAQLMMVMAACFLPEREDLADFLDDYYHFWHKAFPGTGFIGDKEYENNYASTAPPLSRMFDAIRTALAAGEDEKLPDFLAGWAAHCRELRERVCRLAADGELVFGFDKGAREKRISDPEGALKVLLSPYMHMTNNRLHVTIRDEAYLSHVLCRVLREGDPGAVT
;
A
#
# COMPACT_ATOMS: atom_id res chain seq x y z
N MET A 1 -26.89 34.01 16.11
CA MET A 1 -28.14 33.32 16.50
C MET A 1 -28.71 32.83 15.18
N THR A 2 -28.62 31.58 14.79
CA THR A 2 -28.89 30.29 15.46
C THR A 2 -27.85 29.26 14.96
N ALA A 3 -27.03 28.57 15.76
CA ALA A 3 -27.33 27.54 16.77
C ALA A 3 -28.09 26.30 16.22
N ASP A 4 -27.47 25.12 16.44
CA ASP A 4 -27.97 23.74 16.34
C ASP A 4 -28.11 23.09 14.94
N ALA A 5 -27.75 21.82 14.67
CA ALA A 5 -27.19 20.71 15.44
C ALA A 5 -26.75 19.58 14.43
N PRO A 6 -26.38 18.34 14.84
CA PRO A 6 -25.55 17.40 14.08
C PRO A 6 -26.27 16.80 12.86
N ALA A 7 -25.50 16.47 11.83
CA ALA A 7 -25.99 15.69 10.70
C ALA A 7 -26.45 14.31 11.20
N GLN A 8 -27.76 14.09 11.15
CA GLN A 8 -28.40 12.82 11.46
C GLN A 8 -27.82 11.72 10.58
N ALA A 9 -27.37 10.65 11.25
CA ALA A 9 -27.03 9.39 10.62
C ALA A 9 -28.22 8.89 9.79
N ALA A 10 -28.06 8.93 8.46
CA ALA A 10 -28.96 8.23 7.57
C ALA A 10 -28.83 6.73 7.89
N SER A 11 -29.93 6.13 8.35
CA SER A 11 -30.00 4.71 8.68
C SER A 11 -29.72 3.88 7.43
N ALA A 12 -28.49 3.41 7.29
CA ALA A 12 -28.18 2.30 6.40
C ALA A 12 -29.00 1.10 6.92
N GLN A 13 -29.99 0.66 6.14
CA GLN A 13 -30.70 -0.57 6.42
C GLN A 13 -29.67 -1.70 6.43
N ALA A 14 -29.40 -2.23 7.63
CA ALA A 14 -28.54 -3.38 7.82
C ALA A 14 -29.14 -4.56 7.04
N SER A 15 -28.44 -4.98 5.98
CA SER A 15 -28.61 -6.33 5.45
C SER A 15 -28.28 -7.33 6.57
N PRO A 16 -28.97 -8.48 6.65
CA PRO A 16 -28.83 -9.38 7.78
C PRO A 16 -27.39 -9.88 7.85
N ALA A 17 -26.62 -9.37 8.81
CA ALA A 17 -25.26 -9.77 9.06
C ALA A 17 -25.26 -11.22 9.55
N VAL A 18 -24.62 -12.10 8.79
CA VAL A 18 -24.09 -13.35 9.35
C VAL A 18 -23.27 -12.96 10.58
N PRO A 19 -23.41 -13.63 11.74
CA PRO A 19 -22.61 -13.28 12.92
C PRO A 19 -21.14 -13.30 12.53
N GLU A 20 -20.47 -12.15 12.54
CA GLU A 20 -19.02 -12.14 12.33
C GLU A 20 -18.41 -12.89 13.51
N SER A 21 -17.83 -14.05 13.24
CA SER A 21 -17.11 -14.84 14.23
C SER A 21 -15.80 -14.17 14.67
N ARG A 22 -15.40 -13.08 14.01
CA ARG A 22 -14.16 -12.33 14.23
C ARG A 22 -14.41 -11.08 15.07
N GLY A 23 -13.40 -10.64 15.80
CA GLY A 23 -13.44 -9.36 16.51
C GLY A 23 -13.35 -8.17 15.56
N ALA A 24 -13.75 -7.00 16.06
CA ALA A 24 -13.66 -5.74 15.35
C ALA A 24 -12.19 -5.33 15.09
N TRP A 25 -11.94 -4.69 13.95
CA TRP A 25 -10.64 -4.12 13.63
C TRP A 25 -10.19 -3.10 14.68
N GLN A 26 -8.97 -3.29 15.20
CA GLN A 26 -8.29 -2.39 16.11
C GLN A 26 -7.19 -1.66 15.37
N ALA A 27 -7.05 -0.37 15.67
CA ALA A 27 -6.35 0.56 14.82
C ALA A 27 -5.47 1.47 15.68
N THR A 28 -4.17 1.20 15.64
CA THR A 28 -3.16 1.88 16.47
C THR A 28 -2.21 2.65 15.56
N HIS A 29 -2.20 3.98 15.67
CA HIS A 29 -1.25 4.84 14.96
C HIS A 29 -0.06 5.08 15.86
N VAL A 30 1.13 4.69 15.41
CA VAL A 30 2.39 4.79 16.15
C VAL A 30 3.23 5.90 15.54
N PHE A 31 3.19 7.09 16.14
CA PHE A 31 3.92 8.28 15.71
C PHE A 31 5.38 8.13 16.12
N TYR A 32 6.22 7.96 15.11
CA TYR A 32 7.62 7.59 15.27
C TYR A 32 8.45 8.21 14.16
N ALA A 33 9.02 9.39 14.44
CA ALA A 33 9.83 10.17 13.50
C ALA A 33 11.26 9.66 13.35
N ALA A 34 11.40 8.34 13.18
CA ALA A 34 12.65 7.69 12.82
C ALA A 34 12.36 6.59 11.80
N ASN A 35 13.40 5.90 11.35
CA ASN A 35 13.23 4.75 10.47
C ASN A 35 12.26 3.74 11.12
N PRO A 36 11.15 3.35 10.46
CA PRO A 36 10.17 2.44 11.06
C PRO A 36 10.66 0.98 11.13
N ARG A 37 11.76 0.61 10.48
CA ARG A 37 12.24 -0.78 10.41
C ARG A 37 12.51 -1.42 11.78
N PRO A 38 13.13 -0.76 12.78
CA PRO A 38 13.25 -1.32 14.13
C PRO A 38 11.89 -1.57 14.79
N LEU A 39 10.94 -0.63 14.69
CA LEU A 39 9.56 -0.80 15.18
C LEU A 39 8.92 -2.04 14.53
N LEU A 40 9.03 -2.15 13.22
CA LEU A 40 8.46 -3.26 12.46
C LEU A 40 9.08 -4.62 12.83
N LEU A 41 10.41 -4.69 12.94
CA LEU A 41 11.11 -5.97 13.17
C LEU A 41 11.15 -6.40 14.64
N GLN A 42 11.18 -5.46 15.57
CA GLN A 42 11.44 -5.72 17.00
C GLN A 42 10.20 -5.55 17.88
N CYS A 43 9.15 -4.89 17.38
CA CYS A 43 7.87 -4.76 18.08
C CYS A 43 6.74 -5.46 17.30
N VAL A 44 6.41 -4.97 16.10
CA VAL A 44 5.22 -5.43 15.36
C VAL A 44 5.33 -6.92 15.01
N ARG A 45 6.44 -7.33 14.39
CA ARG A 45 6.64 -8.71 13.97
C ARG A 45 6.57 -9.75 15.10
N PRO A 46 7.30 -9.61 16.23
CA PRO A 46 7.17 -10.57 17.33
C PRO A 46 5.76 -10.55 17.94
N LEU A 47 5.15 -9.37 18.15
CA LEU A 47 3.78 -9.26 18.65
C LEU A 47 2.78 -10.03 17.77
N MET A 48 2.82 -9.83 16.44
CA MET A 48 1.88 -10.52 15.54
C MET A 48 2.08 -12.04 15.59
N ARG A 49 3.32 -12.52 15.72
CA ARG A 49 3.62 -13.95 15.86
C ARG A 49 3.08 -14.54 17.17
N GLU A 50 3.20 -13.82 18.27
CA GLU A 50 2.68 -14.24 19.58
C GLU A 50 1.15 -14.28 19.58
N LEU A 51 0.49 -13.25 19.02
CA LEU A 51 -0.97 -13.21 18.89
C LEU A 51 -1.49 -14.34 17.99
N ASP A 52 -0.80 -14.63 16.89
CA ASP A 52 -1.16 -15.72 15.97
C ASP A 52 -0.97 -17.10 16.62
N ALA A 53 0.17 -17.31 17.31
CA ALA A 53 0.46 -18.56 18.04
C ALA A 53 -0.55 -18.87 19.14
N ASP A 54 -1.07 -17.83 19.82
CA ASP A 54 -2.10 -17.96 20.84
C ASP A 54 -3.53 -18.04 20.27
N GLY A 55 -3.69 -18.02 18.93
CA GLY A 55 -4.99 -18.10 18.27
C GLY A 55 -5.86 -16.85 18.44
N LEU A 56 -5.25 -15.70 18.77
CA LEU A 56 -5.93 -14.43 19.03
C LEU A 56 -6.07 -13.55 17.78
N LEU A 57 -5.48 -13.95 16.65
CA LEU A 57 -5.35 -13.12 15.46
C LEU A 57 -6.17 -13.68 14.28
N ALA A 58 -7.15 -12.91 13.79
CA ALA A 58 -7.82 -13.21 12.53
C ALA A 58 -7.05 -12.64 11.34
N ASN A 59 -6.62 -11.38 11.44
CA ASN A 59 -5.95 -10.67 10.36
C ASN A 59 -5.12 -9.50 10.90
N TRP A 60 -4.17 -8.99 10.13
CA TRP A 60 -3.42 -7.79 10.48
C TRP A 60 -2.70 -7.22 9.25
N PHE A 61 -2.39 -5.93 9.28
CA PHE A 61 -1.47 -5.30 8.33
C PHE A 61 -0.95 -3.99 8.89
N PHE A 62 0.11 -3.45 8.27
CA PHE A 62 0.58 -2.10 8.54
C PHE A 62 0.68 -1.28 7.26
N ILE A 63 0.67 0.05 7.42
CA ILE A 63 0.96 1.02 6.36
C ILE A 63 1.81 2.16 6.94
N ASN A 64 2.71 2.70 6.12
CA ASN A 64 3.44 3.92 6.45
C ASN A 64 2.60 5.14 6.03
N TYR A 65 2.51 6.14 6.90
CA TYR A 65 1.66 7.30 6.64
C TYR A 65 2.27 8.60 7.19
N TRP A 66 1.76 9.73 6.70
CA TRP A 66 2.40 11.04 6.84
C TRP A 66 1.55 12.10 7.55
N LEU A 67 0.22 11.98 7.49
CA LEU A 67 -0.72 12.97 8.04
C LEU A 67 -0.56 13.10 9.56
N GLU A 68 -0.56 14.33 10.06
CA GLU A 68 -0.26 14.66 11.47
C GLU A 68 1.14 14.22 11.93
N GLY A 69 2.05 13.91 11.00
CA GLY A 69 3.43 13.49 11.25
C GLY A 69 3.71 12.04 10.78
N PRO A 70 5.00 11.68 10.57
CA PRO A 70 5.38 10.34 10.12
C PRO A 70 5.02 9.28 11.16
N HIS A 71 4.26 8.27 10.75
CA HIS A 71 3.79 7.21 11.62
C HIS A 71 3.54 5.90 10.88
N VAL A 72 3.48 4.81 11.66
CA VAL A 72 2.98 3.52 11.20
C VAL A 72 1.54 3.37 11.65
N ARG A 73 0.61 3.06 10.74
CA ARG A 73 -0.75 2.65 11.10
C ARG A 73 -0.79 1.13 11.18
N LEU A 74 -0.86 0.59 12.38
CA LEU A 74 -1.01 -0.83 12.64
C LEU A 74 -2.51 -1.15 12.75
N ARG A 75 -2.98 -2.10 11.94
CA ARG A 75 -4.34 -2.62 11.98
C ARG A 75 -4.28 -4.08 12.39
N VAL A 76 -5.05 -4.46 13.41
CA VAL A 76 -5.11 -5.81 13.97
C VAL A 76 -6.56 -6.22 14.10
N ARG A 77 -6.94 -7.37 13.54
CA ARG A 77 -8.29 -7.95 13.67
C ARG A 77 -8.21 -9.16 14.61
N PRO A 78 -8.81 -9.08 15.81
CA PRO A 78 -8.85 -10.20 16.75
C PRO A 78 -9.62 -11.41 16.18
N ALA A 79 -9.26 -12.60 16.63
CA ALA A 79 -9.88 -13.86 16.22
C ALA A 79 -11.37 -13.94 16.58
N SER A 80 -11.78 -13.28 17.66
CA SER A 80 -13.17 -13.18 18.10
C SER A 80 -13.40 -11.90 18.94
N PRO A 81 -14.66 -11.50 19.20
CA PRO A 81 -14.95 -10.38 20.11
C PRO A 81 -14.35 -10.54 21.51
N GLU A 82 -14.29 -11.77 22.04
CA GLU A 82 -13.71 -12.06 23.35
C GLU A 82 -12.20 -11.85 23.40
N ALA A 83 -11.51 -11.99 22.26
CA ALA A 83 -10.08 -11.73 22.14
C ALA A 83 -9.75 -10.24 22.07
N GLU A 84 -10.72 -9.36 21.81
CA GLU A 84 -10.48 -7.92 21.60
C GLU A 84 -9.73 -7.24 22.75
N PRO A 85 -10.12 -7.41 24.04
CA PRO A 85 -9.43 -6.74 25.13
C PRO A 85 -7.96 -7.19 25.26
N GLU A 86 -7.70 -8.47 25.05
CA GLU A 86 -6.35 -9.03 25.18
C GLU A 86 -5.44 -8.62 24.02
N VAL A 87 -5.93 -8.65 22.78
CA VAL A 87 -5.20 -8.14 21.62
C VAL A 87 -4.84 -6.67 21.80
N ARG A 88 -5.79 -5.86 22.29
CA ARG A 88 -5.56 -4.44 22.56
C ARG A 88 -4.47 -4.24 23.60
N ARG A 89 -4.61 -4.91 24.75
CA ARG A 89 -3.66 -4.82 25.87
C ARG A 89 -2.24 -5.16 25.42
N ARG A 90 -2.05 -6.31 24.75
CA ARG A 90 -0.72 -6.74 24.27
C ARG A 90 -0.15 -5.81 23.20
N THR A 91 -0.99 -5.29 22.31
CA THR A 91 -0.55 -4.34 21.29
C THR A 91 -0.07 -3.03 21.92
N GLU A 92 -0.82 -2.49 22.86
CA GLU A 92 -0.46 -1.27 23.58
C GLU A 92 0.81 -1.45 24.40
N GLU A 93 0.91 -2.52 25.19
CA GLU A 93 2.10 -2.82 26.00
C GLU A 93 3.36 -3.01 25.15
N ALA A 94 3.28 -3.74 24.03
CA ALA A 94 4.42 -3.95 23.15
C ALA A 94 4.89 -2.65 22.50
N VAL A 95 3.96 -1.80 22.06
CA VAL A 95 4.29 -0.50 21.46
C VAL A 95 4.87 0.44 22.51
N ASP A 96 4.28 0.51 23.71
CA ASP A 96 4.76 1.38 24.79
C ASP A 96 6.17 0.95 25.24
N ALA A 97 6.41 -0.35 25.37
CA ALA A 97 7.74 -0.88 25.69
C ALA A 97 8.77 -0.52 24.61
N PHE A 98 8.42 -0.69 23.32
CA PHE A 98 9.31 -0.32 22.23
C PHE A 98 9.64 1.18 22.22
N LEU A 99 8.64 2.04 22.39
CA LEU A 99 8.82 3.49 22.39
C LEU A 99 9.66 3.96 23.58
N ALA A 100 9.52 3.31 24.75
CA ALA A 100 10.35 3.57 25.92
C ALA A 100 11.80 3.10 25.75
N GLU A 101 12.01 1.93 25.13
CA GLU A 101 13.35 1.40 24.88
C GLU A 101 14.09 2.15 23.76
N ARG A 102 13.35 2.56 22.72
CA ARG A 102 13.92 3.12 21.48
C ARG A 102 13.17 4.36 21.00
N PRO A 103 13.14 5.44 21.79
CA PRO A 103 12.52 6.68 21.34
C PRO A 103 13.26 7.23 20.10
N ALA A 104 12.48 7.71 19.13
CA ALA A 104 12.97 8.57 18.07
C ALA A 104 13.47 9.87 18.69
N LEU A 105 14.77 10.14 18.55
CA LEU A 105 15.42 11.31 19.13
C LEU A 105 15.30 12.56 18.24
N TYR A 106 14.84 12.39 16.99
CA TYR A 106 14.63 13.49 16.07
C TYR A 106 13.23 14.06 16.26
N GLU A 107 13.14 15.38 16.31
CA GLU A 107 11.89 16.11 16.15
C GLU A 107 11.71 16.50 14.68
N VAL A 108 10.51 16.30 14.15
CA VAL A 108 10.19 16.71 12.77
C VAL A 108 10.00 18.21 12.78
N ASP A 109 10.93 18.94 12.18
CA ASP A 109 10.74 20.37 11.96
C ASP A 109 9.74 20.58 10.82
N THR A 110 8.61 21.21 11.16
CA THR A 110 7.51 21.58 10.24
C THR A 110 7.98 22.35 9.01
N GLY A 111 9.12 23.05 9.07
CA GLY A 111 9.60 23.90 7.97
C GLY A 111 10.13 23.13 6.75
N PHE A 112 10.73 21.95 6.92
CA PHE A 112 11.49 21.28 5.84
C PHE A 112 10.62 20.43 4.89
N LEU A 113 9.38 20.12 5.27
CA LEU A 113 8.50 19.17 4.55
C LEU A 113 7.21 19.80 4.04
N ASN A 114 7.04 21.12 4.18
CA ASN A 114 5.79 21.82 3.87
C ASN A 114 5.36 21.66 2.40
N GLU A 115 6.25 21.82 1.42
CA GLU A 115 5.87 21.70 0.00
C GLU A 115 5.44 20.27 -0.38
N PHE A 116 6.12 19.25 0.17
CA PHE A 116 5.78 17.85 -0.06
C PHE A 116 4.45 17.47 0.61
N TYR A 117 4.24 17.90 1.86
CA TYR A 117 2.97 17.65 2.55
C TYR A 117 1.81 18.43 1.95
N ASN A 118 2.03 19.64 1.45
CA ASN A 118 1.00 20.39 0.71
C ASN A 118 0.54 19.63 -0.53
N ALA A 119 1.48 19.11 -1.34
CA ALA A 119 1.11 18.31 -2.51
C ALA A 119 0.32 17.04 -2.13
N LEU A 120 0.70 16.37 -1.03
CA LEU A 120 -0.04 15.21 -0.53
C LEU A 120 -1.43 15.58 0.02
N PHE A 121 -1.56 16.74 0.68
CA PHE A 121 -2.85 17.28 1.08
C PHE A 121 -3.74 17.52 -0.14
N ASP A 122 -3.23 18.16 -1.19
CA ASP A 122 -4.02 18.48 -2.39
C ASP A 122 -4.52 17.20 -3.10
N ILE A 123 -3.79 16.09 -3.01
CA ILE A 123 -4.19 14.78 -3.55
C ILE A 123 -5.25 14.10 -2.67
N GLU A 124 -5.05 14.07 -1.36
CA GLU A 124 -5.88 13.28 -0.44
C GLU A 124 -7.10 14.05 0.11
N PHE A 125 -7.01 15.39 0.22
CA PHE A 125 -7.97 16.26 0.91
C PHE A 125 -8.20 17.58 0.12
N PRO A 126 -9.36 17.75 -0.56
CA PRO A 126 -9.77 19.04 -1.11
C PRO A 126 -9.83 20.12 -0.01
N ASP A 127 -9.60 21.39 -0.35
CA ASP A 127 -9.38 22.51 0.59
C ASP A 127 -10.28 22.56 1.84
N ALA A 128 -11.57 22.24 1.72
CA ALA A 128 -12.51 22.25 2.85
C ALA A 128 -12.26 21.14 3.90
N GLU A 129 -11.61 20.04 3.51
CA GLU A 129 -11.26 18.89 4.35
C GLU A 129 -9.88 19.02 5.00
N ARG A 130 -9.10 20.04 4.63
CA ARG A 130 -7.75 20.28 5.17
C ARG A 130 -7.78 20.93 6.56
N ASN A 131 -8.78 21.78 6.81
CA ASN A 131 -8.94 22.58 8.03
C ASN A 131 -8.79 21.81 9.36
N PRO A 132 -9.30 20.57 9.53
CA PRO A 132 -9.11 19.81 10.78
C PRO A 132 -7.64 19.46 11.07
N TYR A 133 -6.80 19.40 10.04
CA TYR A 133 -5.42 18.94 10.14
C TYR A 133 -4.40 20.07 10.10
N THR A 134 -4.83 21.33 10.00
CA THR A 134 -3.94 22.49 9.95
C THR A 134 -4.27 23.53 11.02
N ASP A 135 -3.26 24.28 11.45
CA ASP A 135 -3.43 25.45 12.31
C ASP A 135 -3.89 26.70 11.52
N ALA A 136 -4.03 27.84 12.20
CA ALA A 136 -4.45 29.10 11.60
C ALA A 136 -3.46 29.65 10.55
N GLU A 137 -2.20 29.21 10.60
CA GLU A 137 -1.14 29.55 9.65
C GLU A 137 -1.02 28.51 8.52
N GLY A 138 -1.90 27.50 8.47
CA GLY A 138 -1.93 26.45 7.45
C GLY A 138 -0.88 25.34 7.64
N ARG A 139 -0.18 25.32 8.78
CA ARG A 139 0.79 24.27 9.11
C ARG A 139 0.08 23.04 9.64
N MET A 140 0.60 21.86 9.33
CA MET A 140 0.01 20.60 9.77
C MET A 140 0.08 20.44 11.30
N ASN A 141 -1.04 20.05 11.91
CA ASN A 141 -1.15 19.73 13.33
C ASN A 141 -0.43 18.41 13.60
N LEU A 142 0.83 18.49 14.02
CA LEU A 142 1.63 17.30 14.35
C LEU A 142 1.17 16.68 15.67
N ARG A 143 1.03 15.36 15.69
CA ARG A 143 0.90 14.61 16.95
C ARG A 143 2.25 14.44 17.63
N PRO A 144 2.27 14.27 18.96
CA PRO A 144 3.52 14.05 19.70
C PRO A 144 4.30 12.87 19.11
N ASN A 145 5.60 13.07 18.88
CA ASN A 145 6.48 11.97 18.53
C ASN A 145 6.58 10.97 19.68
N ASN A 146 6.99 9.73 19.41
CA ASN A 146 7.08 8.65 20.38
C ASN A 146 5.76 8.39 21.11
N SER A 147 4.64 8.41 20.37
CA SER A 147 3.32 8.19 20.94
C SER A 147 2.48 7.23 20.11
N ARG A 148 1.51 6.58 20.75
CA ARG A 148 0.49 5.77 20.09
C ARG A 148 -0.89 6.36 20.30
N HIS A 149 -1.75 6.25 19.29
CA HIS A 149 -3.13 6.71 19.33
C HIS A 149 -4.06 5.64 18.80
N ALA A 150 -5.12 5.33 19.56
CA ALA A 150 -6.21 4.52 19.07
C ALA A 150 -7.06 5.37 18.12
N MET A 151 -7.31 4.88 16.91
CA MET A 151 -8.03 5.58 15.86
C MET A 151 -9.12 4.67 15.28
N PRO A 152 -10.19 5.21 14.69
CA PRO A 152 -11.14 4.38 13.96
C PRO A 152 -10.44 3.75 12.73
N TYR A 153 -10.88 2.54 12.37
CA TYR A 153 -10.57 1.96 11.07
C TYR A 153 -11.73 2.24 10.12
N ASN A 154 -11.46 3.04 9.08
CA ASN A 154 -12.42 3.40 8.05
C ASN A 154 -11.97 2.73 6.74
N PRO A 155 -12.61 1.64 6.30
CA PRO A 155 -12.27 0.99 5.04
C PRO A 155 -12.55 1.88 3.82
N GLU A 156 -11.63 1.88 2.85
CA GLU A 156 -11.74 2.67 1.61
C GLU A 156 -12.60 1.92 0.57
N TYR A 157 -13.88 1.68 0.87
CA TYR A 157 -14.78 0.87 0.01
C TYR A 157 -14.81 1.35 -1.45
N ALA A 158 -14.86 2.65 -1.69
CA ALA A 158 -14.88 3.23 -3.03
C ALA A 158 -13.63 2.88 -3.86
N LYS A 159 -12.47 2.73 -3.20
CA LYS A 159 -11.17 2.47 -3.84
C LYS A 159 -10.97 0.98 -4.13
N TYR A 160 -11.40 0.12 -3.22
CA TYR A 160 -11.13 -1.32 -3.29
C TYR A 160 -12.29 -2.15 -3.81
N GLY A 161 -13.42 -1.56 -4.19
CA GLY A 161 -14.51 -2.30 -4.83
C GLY A 161 -15.58 -2.80 -3.86
N GLY A 162 -15.96 -1.98 -2.88
CA GLY A 162 -17.00 -2.31 -1.90
C GLY A 162 -16.53 -3.29 -0.81
N PRO A 163 -17.46 -3.86 -0.03
CA PRO A 163 -17.12 -4.75 1.09
C PRO A 163 -16.33 -6.00 0.67
N ALA A 164 -16.72 -6.66 -0.42
CA ALA A 164 -16.03 -7.85 -0.91
C ALA A 164 -14.60 -7.55 -1.36
N GLY A 165 -14.42 -6.44 -2.06
CA GLY A 165 -13.10 -5.98 -2.50
C GLY A 165 -12.19 -5.54 -1.34
N ILE A 166 -12.75 -4.94 -0.28
CA ILE A 166 -12.01 -4.64 0.96
C ILE A 166 -11.57 -5.90 1.69
N GLU A 167 -12.42 -6.89 1.88
CA GLU A 167 -12.03 -8.15 2.53
C GLU A 167 -10.89 -8.85 1.75
N LEU A 168 -10.93 -8.80 0.41
CA LEU A 168 -9.84 -9.27 -0.43
C LEU A 168 -8.57 -8.43 -0.28
N ALA A 169 -8.69 -7.11 -0.22
CA ALA A 169 -7.57 -6.20 -0.02
C ALA A 169 -6.91 -6.43 1.34
N GLU A 170 -7.68 -6.59 2.42
CA GLU A 170 -7.19 -6.89 3.77
C GLU A 170 -6.44 -8.22 3.82
N TRP A 171 -6.92 -9.25 3.12
CA TRP A 171 -6.20 -10.52 2.94
C TRP A 171 -4.85 -10.31 2.23
N HIS A 172 -4.84 -9.55 1.14
CA HIS A 172 -3.60 -9.23 0.42
C HIS A 172 -2.64 -8.37 1.25
N PHE A 173 -3.17 -7.46 2.08
CA PHE A 173 -2.41 -6.57 2.93
C PHE A 173 -1.67 -7.29 4.05
N ARG A 174 -2.26 -8.37 4.60
CA ARG A 174 -1.53 -9.25 5.52
C ARG A 174 -0.34 -9.89 4.85
N TYR A 175 -0.56 -10.54 3.70
CA TYR A 175 0.50 -11.23 2.97
C TYR A 175 1.64 -10.27 2.60
N SER A 176 1.32 -9.11 2.03
CA SER A 176 2.34 -8.12 1.65
C SER A 176 3.04 -7.51 2.88
N SER A 177 2.38 -7.39 4.04
CA SER A 177 3.04 -6.99 5.30
C SER A 177 4.06 -8.03 5.76
N GLU A 178 3.68 -9.31 5.75
CA GLU A 178 4.55 -10.43 6.12
C GLU A 178 5.75 -10.57 5.17
N LEU A 179 5.49 -10.51 3.86
CA LEU A 179 6.51 -10.52 2.81
C LEU A 179 7.56 -9.41 3.01
N VAL A 180 7.11 -8.19 3.29
CA VAL A 180 7.99 -7.03 3.50
C VAL A 180 8.79 -7.16 4.79
N LEU A 181 8.19 -7.63 5.88
CA LEU A 181 8.92 -7.90 7.12
C LEU A 181 10.02 -8.95 6.92
N ASP A 182 9.74 -10.01 6.15
CA ASP A 182 10.72 -11.03 5.84
C ASP A 182 11.82 -10.52 4.90
N ALA A 183 11.48 -9.65 3.94
CA ALA A 183 12.46 -8.96 3.12
C ALA A 183 13.35 -8.02 3.97
N PHE A 184 12.77 -7.25 4.89
CA PHE A 184 13.54 -6.42 5.83
C PHE A 184 14.45 -7.23 6.75
N ARG A 185 14.13 -8.49 7.02
CA ARG A 185 14.97 -9.37 7.83
C ARG A 185 16.09 -10.03 7.04
N SER A 186 15.82 -10.44 5.80
CA SER A 186 16.70 -11.29 5.01
C SER A 186 17.54 -10.57 3.97
N LYS A 187 17.20 -9.32 3.63
CA LYS A 187 17.86 -8.54 2.56
C LYS A 187 18.43 -7.22 3.08
N ASN A 188 19.40 -6.68 2.34
CA ASN A 188 20.03 -5.39 2.62
C ASN A 188 19.19 -4.21 2.12
N LEU A 189 17.90 -4.17 2.45
CA LEU A 189 16.97 -3.11 1.99
C LEU A 189 17.26 -1.71 2.56
N HIS A 190 18.27 -1.57 3.42
CA HIS A 190 18.81 -0.27 3.81
C HIS A 190 19.64 0.39 2.69
N LEU A 191 20.13 -0.41 1.72
CA LEU A 191 20.79 0.08 0.52
C LEU A 191 19.73 0.38 -0.54
N ARG A 192 19.68 1.63 -1.00
CA ARG A 192 18.67 2.08 -1.97
C ARG A 192 18.63 1.23 -3.25
N THR A 193 19.78 0.83 -3.78
CA THR A 193 19.86 -0.02 -4.98
C THR A 193 19.20 -1.38 -4.78
N VAL A 194 19.37 -2.00 -3.61
CA VAL A 194 18.74 -3.28 -3.26
C VAL A 194 17.24 -3.10 -3.02
N LEU A 195 16.83 -2.00 -2.38
CA LEU A 195 15.43 -1.64 -2.19
C LEU A 195 14.70 -1.49 -3.53
N LEU A 196 15.23 -0.65 -4.43
CA LEU A 196 14.63 -0.41 -5.74
C LEU A 196 14.63 -1.66 -6.60
N GLY A 197 15.72 -2.43 -6.61
CA GLY A 197 15.75 -3.71 -7.32
C GLY A 197 14.73 -4.72 -6.80
N THR A 198 14.49 -4.76 -5.49
CA THR A 198 13.49 -5.64 -4.87
C THR A 198 12.07 -5.16 -5.20
N SER A 199 11.80 -3.86 -5.09
CA SER A 199 10.52 -3.24 -5.46
C SER A 199 10.19 -3.49 -6.93
N ALA A 200 11.15 -3.26 -7.84
CA ALA A 200 10.98 -3.52 -9.27
C ALA A 200 10.58 -4.98 -9.55
N GLN A 201 11.23 -5.96 -8.93
CA GLN A 201 10.88 -7.38 -9.11
C GLN A 201 9.47 -7.70 -8.59
N LEU A 202 9.06 -7.13 -7.45
CA LEU A 202 7.71 -7.31 -6.92
C LEU A 202 6.65 -6.67 -7.81
N MET A 203 6.92 -5.47 -8.34
CA MET A 203 6.07 -4.77 -9.31
C MET A 203 5.95 -5.60 -10.60
N MET A 204 7.06 -6.08 -11.16
CA MET A 204 7.08 -6.93 -12.37
C MET A 204 6.21 -8.17 -12.21
N VAL A 205 6.37 -8.92 -11.11
CA VAL A 205 5.61 -10.15 -10.87
C VAL A 205 4.12 -9.87 -10.72
N MET A 206 3.75 -8.88 -9.88
CA MET A 206 2.34 -8.54 -9.66
C MET A 206 1.68 -8.05 -10.96
N ALA A 207 2.33 -7.14 -11.66
CA ALA A 207 1.81 -6.57 -12.90
C ALA A 207 1.69 -7.64 -13.99
N ALA A 208 2.68 -8.52 -14.16
CA ALA A 208 2.63 -9.61 -15.15
C ALA A 208 1.58 -10.68 -14.80
N CYS A 209 1.29 -10.92 -13.52
CA CYS A 209 0.18 -11.78 -13.12
C CYS A 209 -1.18 -11.14 -13.50
N PHE A 210 -1.36 -9.85 -13.25
CA PHE A 210 -2.62 -9.15 -13.52
C PHE A 210 -2.84 -8.90 -15.02
N LEU A 211 -1.77 -8.52 -15.73
CA LEU A 211 -1.75 -8.12 -17.13
C LEU A 211 -0.67 -8.96 -17.86
N PRO A 212 -0.98 -10.17 -18.32
CA PRO A 212 0.00 -11.06 -18.95
C PRO A 212 0.45 -10.55 -20.33
N GLU A 213 -0.44 -9.86 -21.03
CA GLU A 213 -0.18 -9.28 -22.35
C GLU A 213 0.81 -8.12 -22.26
N ARG A 214 1.80 -8.14 -23.16
CA ARG A 214 2.94 -7.21 -23.11
C ARG A 214 2.49 -5.76 -23.22
N GLU A 215 1.62 -5.48 -24.17
CA GLU A 215 1.15 -4.13 -24.48
C GLU A 215 0.29 -3.58 -23.35
N ASP A 216 -0.69 -4.35 -22.85
CA ASP A 216 -1.52 -3.95 -21.71
C ASP A 216 -0.69 -3.63 -20.46
N LEU A 217 0.35 -4.43 -20.20
CA LEU A 217 1.28 -4.22 -19.10
C LEU A 217 2.09 -2.94 -19.28
N ALA A 218 2.62 -2.70 -20.49
CA ALA A 218 3.39 -1.51 -20.81
C ALA A 218 2.53 -0.24 -20.69
N ASP A 219 1.31 -0.27 -21.24
CA ASP A 219 0.35 0.83 -21.16
C ASP A 219 -0.07 1.10 -19.72
N PHE A 220 -0.32 0.07 -18.91
CA PHE A 220 -0.58 0.26 -17.49
C PHE A 220 0.58 0.96 -16.77
N LEU A 221 1.82 0.54 -17.01
CA LEU A 221 2.99 1.15 -16.36
C LEU A 221 3.21 2.59 -16.83
N ASP A 222 2.88 2.91 -18.07
CA ASP A 222 2.90 4.26 -18.63
C ASP A 222 1.83 5.14 -17.97
N ASP A 223 0.59 4.66 -17.90
CA ASP A 223 -0.52 5.35 -17.23
C ASP A 223 -0.23 5.58 -15.74
N TYR A 224 0.35 4.58 -15.08
CA TYR A 224 0.72 4.64 -13.68
C TYR A 224 1.80 5.69 -13.42
N TYR A 225 2.80 5.78 -14.30
CA TYR A 225 3.79 6.85 -14.29
C TYR A 225 3.14 8.23 -14.45
N HIS A 226 2.29 8.40 -15.47
CA HIS A 226 1.64 9.69 -15.75
C HIS A 226 0.68 10.13 -14.64
N PHE A 227 -0.03 9.19 -14.00
CA PHE A 227 -0.89 9.45 -12.85
C PHE A 227 -0.09 10.12 -11.73
N TRP A 228 1.03 9.51 -11.32
CA TRP A 228 1.87 10.06 -10.26
C TRP A 228 2.60 11.33 -10.70
N HIS A 229 3.05 11.39 -11.96
CA HIS A 229 3.70 12.59 -12.47
C HIS A 229 2.76 13.81 -12.45
N LYS A 230 1.50 13.63 -12.87
CA LYS A 230 0.47 14.66 -12.83
C LYS A 230 0.09 15.06 -11.41
N ALA A 231 0.13 14.12 -10.46
CA ALA A 231 -0.18 14.39 -9.06
C ALA A 231 0.88 15.27 -8.35
N PHE A 232 2.11 15.35 -8.89
CA PHE A 232 3.21 16.15 -8.32
C PHE A 232 3.84 17.13 -9.34
N PRO A 233 3.06 18.03 -9.96
CA PRO A 233 3.55 18.89 -11.04
C PRO A 233 4.55 19.95 -10.53
N GLY A 234 5.58 20.27 -11.32
CA GLY A 234 6.49 21.39 -11.04
C GLY A 234 7.56 21.17 -9.96
N THR A 235 7.58 19.99 -9.34
CA THR A 235 8.50 19.63 -8.25
C THR A 235 9.88 19.14 -8.72
N GLY A 236 10.11 19.03 -10.03
CA GLY A 236 11.33 18.42 -10.59
C GLY A 236 11.52 16.94 -10.20
N PHE A 237 10.42 16.26 -9.84
CA PHE A 237 10.41 14.93 -9.22
C PHE A 237 11.15 13.84 -10.01
N ILE A 238 11.21 13.96 -11.33
CA ILE A 238 12.02 13.09 -12.18
C ILE A 238 13.13 13.96 -12.74
N GLY A 239 14.32 13.84 -12.17
CA GLY A 239 15.51 14.45 -12.74
C GLY A 239 15.85 13.75 -14.04
N ASP A 240 15.25 14.21 -15.16
CA ASP A 240 15.39 13.59 -16.48
C ASP A 240 16.85 13.22 -16.79
N LYS A 241 17.82 14.07 -16.43
CA LYS A 241 19.24 13.81 -16.74
C LYS A 241 19.92 12.74 -15.87
N GLU A 242 19.64 12.69 -14.57
CA GLU A 242 20.30 11.72 -13.67
C GLU A 242 19.74 10.31 -13.88
N TYR A 243 18.45 10.23 -14.18
CA TYR A 243 17.76 8.97 -14.44
C TYR A 243 18.02 8.42 -15.85
N GLU A 244 18.09 9.26 -16.88
CA GLU A 244 18.47 8.84 -18.24
C GLU A 244 19.89 8.27 -18.30
N ASN A 245 20.84 8.89 -17.60
CA ASN A 245 22.22 8.38 -17.54
C ASN A 245 22.31 7.00 -16.88
N ASN A 246 21.46 6.72 -15.89
CA ASN A 246 21.41 5.43 -15.21
C ASN A 246 20.68 4.35 -16.03
N TYR A 247 19.72 4.74 -16.88
CA TYR A 247 18.93 3.80 -17.68
C TYR A 247 19.79 2.93 -18.59
N ALA A 248 20.70 3.52 -19.37
CA ALA A 248 21.52 2.76 -20.34
C ALA A 248 22.30 1.60 -19.70
N SER A 249 22.77 1.77 -18.47
CA SER A 249 23.51 0.75 -17.72
C SER A 249 22.62 -0.29 -17.02
N THR A 250 21.37 0.07 -16.71
CA THR A 250 20.45 -0.74 -15.91
C THR A 250 19.40 -1.48 -16.76
N ALA A 251 19.07 -0.96 -17.94
CA ALA A 251 18.04 -1.50 -18.82
C ALA A 251 18.34 -2.94 -19.30
N PRO A 252 19.55 -3.30 -19.79
CA PRO A 252 19.80 -4.66 -20.27
C PRO A 252 19.62 -5.77 -19.22
N PRO A 253 20.18 -5.68 -17.99
CA PRO A 253 19.92 -6.70 -16.97
C PRO A 253 18.47 -6.70 -16.50
N LEU A 254 17.81 -5.54 -16.46
CA LEU A 254 16.41 -5.43 -16.05
C LEU A 254 15.46 -6.07 -17.07
N SER A 255 15.71 -5.85 -18.37
CA SER A 255 14.99 -6.50 -19.48
C SER A 255 15.09 -8.02 -19.40
N ARG A 256 16.30 -8.58 -19.29
CA ARG A 256 16.47 -10.03 -19.16
C ARG A 256 15.76 -10.61 -17.95
N MET A 257 15.78 -9.89 -16.82
CA MET A 257 15.06 -10.30 -15.61
C MET A 257 13.56 -10.31 -15.84
N PHE A 258 13.02 -9.24 -16.46
CA PHE A 258 11.59 -9.12 -16.70
C PHE A 258 11.09 -10.19 -17.68
N ASP A 259 11.84 -10.44 -18.76
CA ASP A 259 11.51 -11.49 -19.73
C ASP A 259 11.54 -12.88 -19.09
N ALA A 260 12.52 -13.16 -18.22
CA ALA A 260 12.57 -14.41 -17.48
C ALA A 260 11.37 -14.58 -16.54
N ILE A 261 10.99 -13.52 -15.82
CA ILE A 261 9.81 -13.52 -14.95
C ILE A 261 8.54 -13.79 -15.77
N ARG A 262 8.32 -13.04 -16.86
CA ARG A 262 7.13 -13.20 -17.70
C ARG A 262 7.05 -14.59 -18.32
N THR A 263 8.17 -15.11 -18.80
CA THR A 263 8.24 -16.45 -19.40
C THR A 263 7.88 -17.53 -18.38
N ALA A 264 8.46 -17.46 -17.18
CA ALA A 264 8.14 -18.41 -16.10
C ALA A 264 6.66 -18.31 -15.69
N LEU A 265 6.13 -17.09 -15.54
CA LEU A 265 4.73 -16.88 -15.17
C LEU A 265 3.75 -17.41 -16.22
N ALA A 266 4.04 -17.17 -17.50
CA ALA A 266 3.22 -17.63 -18.63
C ALA A 266 3.25 -19.16 -18.80
N ALA A 267 4.38 -19.79 -18.50
CA ALA A 267 4.51 -21.25 -18.52
C ALA A 267 3.92 -21.94 -17.27
N GLY A 268 3.58 -21.17 -16.23
CA GLY A 268 3.14 -21.71 -14.94
C GLY A 268 4.27 -22.35 -14.13
N GLU A 269 5.52 -21.97 -14.39
CA GLU A 269 6.74 -22.56 -13.83
C GLU A 269 7.35 -21.64 -12.74
N ASP A 270 6.58 -21.34 -11.70
CA ASP A 270 7.02 -20.45 -10.60
C ASP A 270 8.29 -20.93 -9.91
N GLU A 271 8.49 -22.23 -9.86
CA GLU A 271 9.66 -22.88 -9.25
C GLU A 271 10.98 -22.49 -9.94
N LYS A 272 10.92 -21.90 -11.14
CA LYS A 272 12.09 -21.34 -11.82
C LYS A 272 12.46 -19.94 -11.32
N LEU A 273 11.57 -19.28 -10.57
CA LEU A 273 11.84 -18.02 -9.90
C LEU A 273 12.54 -18.28 -8.56
N PRO A 274 13.35 -17.33 -8.05
CA PRO A 274 13.80 -17.39 -6.66
C PRO A 274 12.63 -17.55 -5.69
N ASP A 275 12.76 -18.36 -4.64
CA ASP A 275 11.68 -18.71 -3.69
C ASP A 275 10.84 -17.50 -3.22
N PHE A 276 11.52 -16.37 -2.94
CA PHE A 276 10.86 -15.11 -2.55
C PHE A 276 9.88 -14.59 -3.62
N LEU A 277 10.25 -14.68 -4.90
CA LEU A 277 9.40 -14.27 -6.02
C LEU A 277 8.40 -15.37 -6.40
N ALA A 278 8.75 -16.65 -6.28
CA ALA A 278 7.83 -17.76 -6.52
C ALA A 278 6.62 -17.71 -5.57
N GLY A 279 6.85 -17.50 -4.27
CA GLY A 279 5.77 -17.31 -3.31
C GLY A 279 4.91 -16.08 -3.61
N TRP A 280 5.54 -14.97 -4.01
CA TRP A 280 4.81 -13.76 -4.42
C TRP A 280 3.99 -13.96 -5.70
N ALA A 281 4.51 -14.70 -6.68
CA ALA A 281 3.82 -15.05 -7.91
C ALA A 281 2.56 -15.87 -7.63
N ALA A 282 2.69 -16.93 -6.81
CA ALA A 282 1.57 -17.76 -6.39
C ALA A 282 0.45 -16.93 -5.71
N HIS A 283 0.83 -16.06 -4.75
CA HIS A 283 -0.12 -15.15 -4.11
C HIS A 283 -0.77 -14.17 -5.10
N CYS A 284 -0.01 -13.59 -6.02
CA CYS A 284 -0.53 -12.68 -7.04
C CYS A 284 -1.50 -13.37 -8.00
N ARG A 285 -1.28 -14.65 -8.36
CA ARG A 285 -2.23 -15.41 -9.17
C ARG A 285 -3.52 -15.68 -8.41
N GLU A 286 -3.43 -16.11 -7.16
CA GLU A 286 -4.62 -16.31 -6.33
C GLU A 286 -5.40 -15.00 -6.14
N LEU A 287 -4.70 -13.89 -5.91
CA LEU A 287 -5.31 -12.56 -5.85
C LEU A 287 -6.04 -12.22 -7.15
N ARG A 288 -5.39 -12.40 -8.31
CA ARG A 288 -5.98 -12.19 -9.63
C ARG A 288 -7.24 -13.03 -9.81
N GLU A 289 -7.19 -14.33 -9.50
CA GLU A 289 -8.33 -15.24 -9.61
C GLU A 289 -9.50 -14.80 -8.71
N ARG A 290 -9.21 -14.36 -7.49
CA ARG A 290 -10.23 -13.81 -6.57
C ARG A 290 -10.82 -12.51 -7.11
N VAL A 291 -10.02 -11.60 -7.66
CA VAL A 291 -10.52 -10.37 -8.32
C VAL A 291 -11.43 -10.72 -9.50
N CYS A 292 -11.00 -11.63 -10.38
CA CYS A 292 -11.81 -12.03 -11.54
C CYS A 292 -13.15 -12.64 -11.12
N ARG A 293 -13.17 -13.47 -10.07
CA ARG A 293 -14.42 -14.03 -9.53
C ARG A 293 -15.34 -12.95 -8.99
N LEU A 294 -14.84 -12.08 -8.11
CA LEU A 294 -15.65 -10.97 -7.56
C LEU A 294 -16.20 -10.05 -8.65
N ALA A 295 -15.42 -9.80 -9.71
CA ALA A 295 -15.88 -9.05 -10.87
C ALA A 295 -16.99 -9.80 -11.61
N ALA A 296 -16.79 -11.07 -11.96
CA ALA A 296 -17.78 -11.89 -12.67
C ALA A 296 -19.11 -12.03 -11.90
N ASP A 297 -19.03 -12.12 -10.57
CA ASP A 297 -20.19 -12.15 -9.66
C ASP A 297 -20.83 -10.77 -9.45
N GLY A 298 -20.19 -9.72 -9.98
CA GLY A 298 -20.66 -8.34 -9.93
C GLY A 298 -20.52 -7.70 -8.55
N GLU A 299 -19.68 -8.22 -7.66
CA GLU A 299 -19.54 -7.74 -6.28
C GLU A 299 -18.64 -6.49 -6.16
N LEU A 300 -17.88 -6.16 -7.20
CA LEU A 300 -16.96 -5.03 -7.19
C LEU A 300 -17.66 -3.72 -7.57
N VAL A 301 -17.72 -2.80 -6.61
CA VAL A 301 -18.34 -1.48 -6.74
C VAL A 301 -17.34 -0.38 -6.38
N PHE A 302 -17.02 0.46 -7.36
CA PHE A 302 -16.00 1.50 -7.23
C PHE A 302 -16.61 2.91 -7.22
N GLY A 303 -15.95 3.84 -6.53
CA GLY A 303 -16.22 5.27 -6.59
C GLY A 303 -15.02 6.00 -7.15
N PHE A 304 -15.15 6.53 -8.38
CA PHE A 304 -14.02 7.12 -9.12
C PHE A 304 -13.80 8.61 -8.82
N ASP A 305 -14.81 9.33 -8.32
CA ASP A 305 -14.69 10.72 -7.86
C ASP A 305 -15.47 10.93 -6.55
N LYS A 306 -15.04 11.90 -5.72
CA LYS A 306 -15.81 12.36 -4.55
C LYS A 306 -17.14 12.97 -5.02
N GLY A 307 -18.21 12.17 -4.98
CA GLY A 307 -19.56 12.54 -5.41
C GLY A 307 -20.04 11.91 -6.73
N ALA A 308 -19.19 11.15 -7.43
CA ALA A 308 -19.63 10.36 -8.58
C ALA A 308 -20.51 9.18 -8.15
N ARG A 309 -21.41 8.75 -9.05
CA ARG A 309 -22.20 7.54 -8.85
C ARG A 309 -21.26 6.33 -8.76
N GLU A 310 -21.49 5.50 -7.76
CA GLU A 310 -20.89 4.18 -7.65
C GLU A 310 -21.05 3.42 -8.98
N LYS A 311 -19.95 2.86 -9.46
CA LYS A 311 -19.90 2.09 -10.70
C LYS A 311 -19.53 0.65 -10.37
N ARG A 312 -20.47 -0.25 -10.63
CA ARG A 312 -20.22 -1.69 -10.62
C ARG A 312 -19.37 -2.06 -11.84
N ILE A 313 -18.26 -2.75 -11.61
CA ILE A 313 -17.44 -3.32 -12.66
C ILE A 313 -17.62 -4.83 -12.62
N SER A 314 -18.30 -5.37 -13.65
CA SER A 314 -18.50 -6.81 -13.82
C SER A 314 -17.54 -7.45 -14.81
N ASP A 315 -16.75 -6.63 -15.51
CA ASP A 315 -15.71 -7.09 -16.43
C ASP A 315 -14.40 -7.38 -15.66
N PRO A 316 -13.91 -8.64 -15.67
CA PRO A 316 -12.68 -9.01 -14.98
C PRO A 316 -11.45 -8.20 -15.41
N GLU A 317 -11.30 -7.89 -16.70
CA GLU A 317 -10.13 -7.16 -17.20
C GLU A 317 -10.10 -5.73 -16.67
N GLY A 318 -11.23 -5.03 -16.74
CA GLY A 318 -11.41 -3.71 -16.13
C GLY A 318 -11.16 -3.72 -14.62
N ALA A 319 -11.64 -4.73 -13.89
CA ALA A 319 -11.43 -4.84 -12.45
C ALA A 319 -9.95 -5.04 -12.09
N LEU A 320 -9.22 -5.87 -12.84
CA LEU A 320 -7.79 -6.08 -12.66
C LEU A 320 -7.00 -4.79 -12.86
N LYS A 321 -7.26 -4.03 -13.93
CA LYS A 321 -6.60 -2.75 -14.21
C LYS A 321 -6.84 -1.73 -13.07
N VAL A 322 -8.07 -1.65 -12.56
CA VAL A 322 -8.43 -0.72 -11.46
C VAL A 322 -7.76 -1.10 -10.15
N LEU A 323 -7.72 -2.39 -9.78
CA LEU A 323 -7.18 -2.84 -8.49
C LEU A 323 -5.65 -3.03 -8.48
N LEU A 324 -5.01 -3.16 -9.65
CA LEU A 324 -3.56 -3.31 -9.74
C LEU A 324 -2.82 -2.10 -9.16
N SER A 325 -3.25 -0.89 -9.51
CA SER A 325 -2.65 0.37 -9.03
C SER A 325 -2.60 0.48 -7.49
N PRO A 326 -3.72 0.36 -6.75
CA PRO A 326 -3.68 0.46 -5.30
C PRO A 326 -2.95 -0.74 -4.64
N TYR A 327 -3.04 -1.96 -5.16
CA TYR A 327 -2.28 -3.09 -4.59
C TYR A 327 -0.77 -2.93 -4.76
N MET A 328 -0.32 -2.45 -5.92
CA MET A 328 1.08 -2.14 -6.18
C MET A 328 1.58 -1.02 -5.26
N HIS A 329 0.82 0.08 -5.19
CA HIS A 329 1.13 1.23 -4.35
C HIS A 329 1.26 0.83 -2.87
N MET A 330 0.31 0.06 -2.35
CA MET A 330 0.34 -0.34 -0.95
C MET A 330 1.50 -1.29 -0.62
N THR A 331 1.95 -2.11 -1.59
CA THR A 331 3.14 -2.95 -1.42
C THR A 331 4.42 -2.09 -1.37
N ASN A 332 4.55 -1.12 -2.27
CA ASN A 332 5.67 -0.16 -2.29
C ASN A 332 5.69 0.74 -1.06
N ASN A 333 4.52 1.21 -0.59
CA ASN A 333 4.38 1.95 0.66
C ASN A 333 4.96 1.18 1.85
N ARG A 334 4.67 -0.12 1.98
CA ARG A 334 5.20 -0.96 3.07
C ARG A 334 6.71 -1.11 3.03
N LEU A 335 7.29 -1.21 1.82
CA LEU A 335 8.74 -1.22 1.60
C LEU A 335 9.41 0.13 1.90
N HIS A 336 8.63 1.18 2.15
CA HIS A 336 9.12 2.55 2.29
C HIS A 336 9.75 3.09 0.99
N VAL A 337 9.28 2.59 -0.16
CA VAL A 337 9.57 3.15 -1.47
C VAL A 337 8.77 4.44 -1.62
N THR A 338 9.45 5.52 -2.00
CA THR A 338 8.76 6.81 -2.18
C THR A 338 7.89 6.78 -3.44
N ILE A 339 6.83 7.58 -3.49
CA ILE A 339 5.98 7.72 -4.68
C ILE A 339 6.82 8.07 -5.92
N ARG A 340 7.84 8.92 -5.74
CA ARG A 340 8.80 9.27 -6.78
C ARG A 340 9.55 8.05 -7.32
N ASP A 341 10.08 7.23 -6.42
CA ASP A 341 10.82 6.03 -6.78
C ASP A 341 9.90 5.00 -7.47
N GLU A 342 8.67 4.86 -6.99
CA GLU A 342 7.64 4.02 -7.59
C GLU A 342 7.29 4.46 -9.02
N ALA A 343 7.05 5.76 -9.24
CA ALA A 343 6.81 6.31 -10.57
C ALA A 343 8.02 6.11 -11.50
N TYR A 344 9.24 6.35 -11.00
CA TYR A 344 10.47 6.10 -11.75
C TYR A 344 10.62 4.64 -12.16
N LEU A 345 10.40 3.70 -11.23
CA LEU A 345 10.44 2.28 -11.53
C LEU A 345 9.40 1.93 -12.61
N SER A 346 8.18 2.45 -12.51
CA SER A 346 7.14 2.24 -13.53
C SER A 346 7.59 2.69 -14.92
N HIS A 347 8.18 3.89 -15.01
CA HIS A 347 8.71 4.43 -16.26
C HIS A 347 9.80 3.55 -16.87
N VAL A 348 10.79 3.15 -16.07
CA VAL A 348 11.90 2.30 -16.53
C VAL A 348 11.40 0.92 -16.97
N LEU A 349 10.46 0.33 -16.22
CA LEU A 349 9.86 -0.96 -16.55
C LEU A 349 9.06 -0.90 -17.86
N CYS A 350 8.26 0.16 -18.06
CA CYS A 350 7.55 0.41 -19.32
C CYS A 350 8.52 0.52 -20.49
N ARG A 351 9.57 1.32 -20.35
CA ARG A 351 10.55 1.53 -21.42
C ARG A 351 11.27 0.23 -21.80
N VAL A 352 11.66 -0.58 -20.80
CA VAL A 352 12.24 -1.91 -21.01
C VAL A 352 11.27 -2.83 -21.77
N LEU A 353 9.98 -2.79 -21.45
CA LEU A 353 8.98 -3.58 -22.17
C LEU A 353 8.80 -3.11 -23.61
N ARG A 354 8.81 -1.81 -23.88
CA ARG A 354 8.65 -1.27 -25.24
C ARG A 354 9.91 -1.46 -26.11
N GLU A 355 11.10 -1.30 -25.54
CA GLU A 355 12.38 -1.45 -26.27
C GLU A 355 12.75 -2.92 -26.52
N GLY A 356 12.37 -3.84 -25.63
CA GLY A 356 12.63 -5.26 -25.79
C GLY A 356 11.72 -5.97 -26.81
N ASP A 357 10.95 -5.23 -27.61
CA ASP A 357 10.15 -5.80 -28.69
C ASP A 357 11.01 -5.95 -29.96
N PRO A 358 11.37 -7.17 -30.39
CA PRO A 358 12.03 -7.38 -31.67
C PRO A 358 11.16 -7.01 -32.89
N GLY A 359 9.88 -6.64 -32.69
CA GLY A 359 8.95 -6.20 -33.72
C GLY A 359 8.81 -4.67 -33.93
N ALA A 360 9.39 -3.83 -33.07
CA ALA A 360 9.15 -2.37 -33.10
C ALA A 360 10.17 -1.54 -33.90
N VAL A 361 10.94 -2.17 -34.80
CA VAL A 361 11.77 -1.47 -35.79
C VAL A 361 11.47 -2.01 -37.19
N THR A 362 10.40 -1.48 -37.79
CA THR A 362 10.27 -1.34 -39.25
C THR A 362 9.53 -0.06 -39.58
#